data_AF-A0A401QI76-F1
#
_entry.id   AF-A0A401QI76-F1
#
_cell.length_a   1.000
_cell.length_b   1.000
_cell.length_c   1.000
_cell.angle_alpha   90.00
_cell.angle_beta   90.00
_cell.angle_gamma   90.00
#
_symmetry.space_group_name_H-M   'P 1'
#
loop_
_entity.id
_entity.type
_entity.pdbx_description
1 polymer ?
#
loop_
_entity_poly.entity_id
_entity_poly.type
_entity_poly.pdbx_seq_one_letter_code
_entity_poly.pdbx_strand_id
1 'polypeptide(L)' 'MAGGAVHIDYNCIPSVVYTHPEVAWVGKSEEQLKEE' A
#
# COMPACT_ATOMS: atom_id res chain seq x y z
N MET A 1 26.82 16.41 -4.07
CA MET A 1 25.99 15.47 -4.86
C MET A 1 24.83 15.05 -4.00
N ALA A 2 23.62 15.54 -4.27
CA ALA A 2 22.41 15.20 -3.53
C ALA A 2 21.46 14.42 -4.46
N GLY A 3 21.87 13.23 -4.90
CA GLY A 3 21.09 12.49 -5.89
C GLY A 3 21.41 11.01 -5.89
N GLY A 4 20.66 10.24 -5.11
CA GLY A 4 20.47 8.80 -5.32
C GLY A 4 19.21 8.55 -6.14
N ALA A 5 19.05 7.35 -6.71
CA ALA A 5 17.82 6.96 -7.38
C ALA A 5 16.66 6.94 -6.37
N VAL A 6 15.56 7.63 -6.71
CA VAL A 6 14.34 7.67 -5.91
C VAL A 6 13.27 6.87 -6.64
N HIS A 7 12.89 5.72 -6.09
CA HIS A 7 11.78 4.91 -6.58
C HIS A 7 10.78 4.71 -5.45
N ILE A 8 9.51 4.93 -5.75
CA ILE A 8 8.39 4.72 -4.83
C ILE A 8 7.50 3.64 -5.43
N ASP A 9 7.37 2.52 -4.74
CA ASP A 9 6.42 1.48 -5.08
C ASP A 9 5.07 1.79 -4.41
N TYR A 10 4.09 2.17 -5.22
CA TYR A 10 2.74 2.50 -4.77
C TYR A 10 1.99 1.29 -4.22
N ASN A 11 2.32 0.06 -4.64
CA ASN A 11 1.70 -1.14 -4.12
C ASN A 11 2.12 -1.42 -2.66
N CYS A 12 3.28 -0.91 -2.25
CA CYS A 12 3.78 -1.05 -0.88
C CYS A 12 3.32 0.08 0.07
N ILE A 13 2.42 0.96 -0.36
CA ILE A 13 1.91 2.04 0.50
C ILE A 13 0.75 1.51 1.37
N PRO A 14 0.84 1.60 2.71
CA PRO A 14 -0.21 1.10 3.59
C PRO A 14 -1.42 2.05 3.63
N SER A 15 -2.60 1.46 3.79
CA SER A 15 -3.86 2.17 4.07
C SER A 15 -4.33 1.84 5.48
N VAL A 16 -4.69 2.85 6.27
CA VAL A 16 -5.09 2.70 7.66
C VAL A 16 -6.38 3.47 7.94
N VAL A 17 -7.33 2.79 8.60
CA VAL A 17 -8.56 3.35 9.13
C VAL A 17 -8.47 3.35 10.65
N TYR A 18 -8.29 4.54 11.24
CA TYR A 18 -8.09 4.74 12.68
C TYR A 18 -9.41 4.77 13.48
N THR A 19 -10.35 3.88 13.15
CA THR A 19 -11.55 3.63 13.96
C THR A 19 -11.24 2.61 15.07
N HIS A 20 -12.20 2.32 15.95
CA HIS A 20 -12.08 1.18 16.86
C HIS A 20 -13.13 0.09 16.54
N PRO A 21 -12.71 -1.14 16.21
CA PRO A 21 -11.31 -1.58 16.02
C PRO A 21 -10.66 -0.92 14.81
N GLU A 22 -9.32 -0.81 14.85
CA GLU A 22 -8.55 -0.28 13.73
C GLU A 22 -8.48 -1.31 12.61
N VAL A 23 -8.40 -0.83 11.37
CA VAL A 23 -8.27 -1.68 10.19
C VAL A 23 -7.12 -1.15 9.34
N ALA A 24 -6.18 -2.03 8.98
CA ALA A 24 -5.03 -1.68 8.14
C ALA A 24 -4.77 -2.77 7.11
N TRP A 25 -4.34 -2.37 5.91
CA TRP A 25 -3.94 -3.27 4.82
C TRP A 25 -2.88 -2.62 3.92
N VAL A 26 -2.23 -3.43 3.09
CA VAL A 26 -1.23 -3.01 2.10
C VAL A 26 -1.26 -3.98 0.91
N GLY A 27 -0.93 -3.49 -0.28
CA GLY A 27 -0.95 -4.31 -1.50
C GLY A 27 -2.36 -4.52 -2.07
N LYS A 28 -2.55 -5.65 -2.75
CA LYS A 28 -3.77 -5.97 -3.49
C LYS A 28 -4.88 -6.54 -2.59
N SER A 29 -6.13 -6.19 -2.89
CA SER A 29 -7.31 -6.84 -2.33
C SER A 29 -7.58 -8.20 -2.98
N GLU A 30 -8.43 -9.01 -2.35
CA GLU A 30 -8.86 -10.30 -2.91
C GLU A 30 -9.58 -10.14 -4.27
N GLU A 31 -10.36 -9.07 -4.44
CA GLU A 31 -11.05 -8.77 -5.71
C GLU A 31 -10.03 -8.45 -6.81
N GLN A 32 -9.01 -7.64 -6.53
CA GLN A 32 -7.95 -7.34 -7.48
C GLN A 32 -7.17 -8.59 -7.92
N LEU A 33 -7.01 -9.57 -7.04
CA LEU A 33 -6.36 -10.84 -7.38
C LEU A 33 -7.26 -11.77 -8.21
N LYS A 34 -8.59 -11.61 -8.14
CA LYS A 34 -9.53 -12.39 -8.95
C LYS A 34 -9.72 -11.82 -10.37
N GLU A 35 -9.39 -10.54 -10.56
CA GLU A 35 -9.46 -9.84 -11.84
C GLU A 35 -8.16 -9.93 -12.66
N GLU A 36 -7.06 -10.42 -12.06
CA GLU A 36 -5.83 -10.83 -12.76
C GLU A 36 -5.97 -12.20 -13.45
#